data_AF-A0AA86SBF6-F1
#
_entry.id   AF-A0AA86SBF6-F1
#
_cell.length_a   1.000
_cell.length_b   1.000
_cell.length_c   1.000
_cell.angle_alpha   90.00
_cell.angle_beta   90.00
_cell.angle_gamma   90.00
#
_symmetry.space_group_name_H-M   'P 1'
#
loop_
_entity.id
_entity.type
_entity.pdbx_description
1 polymer ?
#
loop_
_entity_poly.entity_id
_entity_poly.type
_entity_poly.pdbx_seq_one_letter_code
_entity_poly.pdbx_strand_id
1 'polypeptide(L)'
;MVVAVTVSVNFSNKGEIEDEKEASKSHVASSMKAVKTLCAPTEYQKECEDSLNANAGNVTDPRELIKIVFNVTFSRISDGLGKTQLMQEAESDPRTKEALDTCKQLMNLSIEEFKRSIDRFNKFDLNSLDRILTRLRVWLSGAVTYQETCLDAFENTTTDASKKMQGLLQTSMHMTNNGLSIINDLAKTLRDTRQQAWAPPPELYRCGNFTNINDALKSVPKKNLRPYIIYIKEGLYNEYVEVVRNMTHVVMIGDGGKKTRITGSKNFVDGVGTFRTASAAILGDFFVGIGIGFENTAGPEKHQAVALRVQSDRSIFYKCRMDGYQDTLYARTMRQFYRDCVISGTIDFVFGDAVADLQNCTFVVRKPLTNQQCIVTAQGRKEVNQPSGLVIHGGSIVSDVKYYPYRFDNKAYLARPWKNFSRTIFMGSYIGDLITPDGYMLWQTLDGFSRI
;
A
#
# COMPACT_ATOMS: atom_id res chain seq x y z
N MET A 1 -65.98 14.85 -52.16
CA MET A 1 -64.65 15.33 -51.74
C MET A 1 -64.83 16.19 -50.49
N VAL A 2 -64.63 15.58 -49.33
CA VAL A 2 -64.36 16.24 -48.05
C VAL A 2 -63.41 15.27 -47.34
N VAL A 3 -62.18 15.73 -47.09
CA VAL A 3 -61.12 15.01 -46.40
C VAL A 3 -60.87 15.77 -45.11
N ALA A 4 -61.39 15.26 -44.00
CA ALA A 4 -60.85 15.46 -42.66
C ALA A 4 -61.64 14.60 -41.67
N VAL A 5 -60.96 13.66 -40.99
CA VAL A 5 -61.47 12.93 -39.83
C VAL A 5 -60.57 13.30 -38.67
N THR A 6 -61.15 13.89 -37.62
CA THR A 6 -60.52 14.08 -36.31
C THR A 6 -61.00 12.97 -35.38
N VAL A 7 -60.09 12.23 -34.77
CA VAL A 7 -60.40 11.22 -33.74
C VAL A 7 -60.04 11.78 -32.37
N SER A 8 -61.04 11.91 -31.50
CA SER A 8 -60.91 12.20 -30.07
C SER A 8 -60.97 10.90 -29.27
N VAL A 9 -59.98 10.63 -28.43
CA VAL A 9 -59.98 9.49 -27.50
C VAL A 9 -60.35 9.99 -26.09
N ASN A 10 -61.36 9.36 -25.50
CA ASN A 10 -61.95 9.72 -24.22
C ASN A 10 -61.31 8.85 -23.11
N PHE A 11 -60.65 9.43 -22.11
CA PHE A 11 -60.13 8.70 -20.95
C PHE A 11 -61.23 8.52 -19.92
N SER A 12 -61.75 7.29 -19.81
CA SER A 12 -62.58 6.85 -18.68
C SER A 12 -61.67 6.44 -17.52
N ASN A 13 -61.62 7.26 -16.49
CA ASN A 13 -60.95 6.95 -15.24
C ASN A 13 -61.80 5.95 -14.44
N LYS A 14 -61.48 4.65 -14.52
CA LYS A 14 -61.90 3.67 -13.51
C LYS A 14 -60.66 3.35 -12.68
N GLY A 15 -60.72 3.72 -11.41
CA GLY A 15 -59.69 3.38 -10.45
C GLY A 15 -59.63 1.87 -10.24
N GLU A 16 -58.47 1.29 -10.52
CA GLU A 16 -58.02 0.04 -9.96
C GLU A 16 -56.92 0.38 -8.95
N ILE A 17 -57.19 0.03 -7.69
CA ILE A 17 -56.19 -0.06 -6.64
C ILE A 17 -55.46 -1.39 -6.93
N GLU A 18 -54.44 -1.35 -7.78
CA GLU A 18 -53.46 -2.43 -7.88
C GLU A 18 -52.37 -2.24 -6.81
N ASP A 19 -52.01 -3.35 -6.17
CA ASP A 19 -51.37 -3.46 -4.86
C ASP A 19 -49.97 -2.82 -4.73
N GLU A 20 -49.83 -1.85 -3.81
CA GLU A 20 -48.52 -1.36 -3.31
C GLU A 20 -47.62 -2.50 -2.78
N LYS A 21 -48.22 -3.61 -2.33
CA LYS A 21 -47.50 -4.80 -1.83
C LYS A 21 -46.83 -5.61 -2.94
N GLU A 22 -47.37 -5.62 -4.14
CA GLU A 22 -46.84 -6.42 -5.27
C GLU A 22 -45.73 -5.66 -6.00
N ALA A 23 -45.87 -4.35 -6.15
CA ALA A 23 -44.80 -3.44 -6.57
C ALA A 23 -43.61 -3.46 -5.59
N SER A 24 -43.86 -3.49 -4.28
CA SER A 24 -42.81 -3.60 -3.25
C SER A 24 -42.05 -4.93 -3.33
N LYS A 25 -42.76 -6.08 -3.48
CA LYS A 25 -42.13 -7.40 -3.62
C LYS A 25 -41.27 -7.53 -4.89
N SER A 26 -41.74 -7.01 -6.02
CA SER A 26 -40.98 -7.04 -7.28
C SER A 26 -39.72 -6.15 -7.22
N HIS A 27 -39.81 -4.99 -6.57
CA HIS A 27 -38.65 -4.13 -6.33
C HIS A 27 -37.62 -4.78 -5.41
N VAL A 28 -38.05 -5.44 -4.32
CA VAL A 28 -37.14 -6.18 -3.42
C VAL A 28 -36.44 -7.34 -4.14
N ALA A 29 -37.14 -8.06 -5.02
CA ALA A 29 -36.51 -9.11 -5.83
C ALA A 29 -35.45 -8.56 -6.81
N SER A 30 -35.70 -7.37 -7.37
CA SER A 30 -34.77 -6.71 -8.29
C SER A 30 -33.50 -6.19 -7.57
N SER A 31 -33.64 -5.63 -6.37
CA SER A 31 -32.50 -5.16 -5.56
C SER A 31 -31.63 -6.31 -5.08
N MET A 32 -32.24 -7.41 -4.60
CA MET A 32 -31.49 -8.61 -4.22
C MET A 32 -30.70 -9.20 -5.39
N LYS A 33 -31.26 -9.18 -6.61
CA LYS A 33 -30.54 -9.64 -7.82
C LYS A 33 -29.38 -8.72 -8.18
N ALA A 34 -29.56 -7.39 -8.06
CA ALA A 34 -28.48 -6.42 -8.28
C ALA A 34 -27.34 -6.59 -7.26
N VAL A 35 -27.67 -6.79 -5.98
CA VAL A 35 -26.70 -7.09 -4.92
C VAL A 35 -25.90 -8.36 -5.22
N LYS A 36 -26.58 -9.46 -5.54
CA LYS A 36 -25.92 -10.73 -5.90
C LYS A 36 -24.98 -10.58 -7.10
N THR A 37 -25.41 -9.84 -8.12
CA THR A 37 -24.60 -9.59 -9.31
C THR A 37 -23.34 -8.79 -8.96
N LEU A 38 -23.48 -7.76 -8.12
CA LEU A 38 -22.34 -6.94 -7.68
C LEU A 38 -21.37 -7.71 -6.78
N CYS A 39 -21.87 -8.59 -5.91
CA CYS A 39 -21.06 -9.36 -4.96
C CYS A 39 -20.46 -10.64 -5.56
N ALA A 40 -20.95 -11.13 -6.70
CA ALA A 40 -20.42 -12.32 -7.37
C ALA A 40 -18.89 -12.37 -7.58
N PRO A 41 -18.18 -11.28 -7.95
CA PRO A 41 -16.73 -11.32 -8.12
C PRO A 41 -15.93 -11.30 -6.81
N THR A 42 -16.58 -11.18 -5.66
CA THR A 42 -15.92 -11.05 -4.36
C THR A 42 -15.56 -12.40 -3.75
N GLU A 43 -14.49 -12.46 -2.96
CA GLU A 43 -14.08 -13.67 -2.23
C GLU A 43 -14.99 -13.91 -1.01
N TYR A 44 -15.37 -12.84 -0.30
CA TYR A 44 -16.26 -12.88 0.86
C TYR A 44 -17.69 -12.49 0.46
N GLN A 45 -18.27 -13.29 -0.43
CA GLN A 45 -19.58 -13.02 -1.06
C GLN A 45 -20.70 -12.82 -0.03
N LYS A 46 -20.75 -13.69 0.99
CA LYS A 46 -21.78 -13.64 2.02
C LYS A 46 -21.72 -12.32 2.79
N GLU A 47 -20.54 -11.92 3.21
CA GLU A 47 -20.32 -10.65 3.93
C GLU A 47 -20.62 -9.43 3.03
N CYS A 48 -20.37 -9.53 1.73
CA CYS A 48 -20.76 -8.52 0.74
C CYS A 48 -22.30 -8.38 0.67
N GLU A 49 -23.00 -9.52 0.48
CA GLU A 49 -24.45 -9.56 0.37
C GLU A 49 -25.13 -9.11 1.66
N ASP A 50 -24.71 -9.64 2.82
CA ASP A 50 -25.24 -9.28 4.14
C ASP A 50 -25.09 -7.78 4.41
N SER A 51 -23.92 -7.22 4.07
CA SER A 51 -23.65 -5.78 4.20
C SER A 51 -24.57 -4.94 3.32
N LEU A 52 -24.74 -5.31 2.05
CA LEU A 52 -25.58 -4.55 1.13
C LEU A 52 -27.06 -4.71 1.44
N ASN A 53 -27.53 -5.92 1.74
CA ASN A 53 -28.93 -6.16 2.11
C ASN A 53 -29.35 -5.36 3.35
N ALA A 54 -28.42 -5.13 4.30
CA ALA A 54 -28.68 -4.32 5.49
C ALA A 54 -28.71 -2.80 5.23
N ASN A 55 -28.12 -2.30 4.13
CA ASN A 55 -27.88 -0.86 3.92
C ASN A 55 -28.40 -0.30 2.59
N ALA A 56 -28.70 -1.14 1.60
CA ALA A 56 -29.05 -0.72 0.24
C ALA A 56 -30.54 -0.45 0.02
N GLY A 57 -31.42 -0.97 0.89
CA GLY A 57 -32.87 -0.87 0.69
C GLY A 57 -33.28 -1.40 -0.69
N ASN A 58 -33.92 -0.54 -1.50
CA ASN A 58 -34.39 -0.87 -2.85
C ASN A 58 -33.46 -0.39 -3.97
N VAL A 59 -32.23 0.01 -3.66
CA VAL A 59 -31.27 0.49 -4.67
C VAL A 59 -30.85 -0.65 -5.61
N THR A 60 -30.94 -0.40 -6.91
CA THR A 60 -30.52 -1.32 -7.97
C THR A 60 -29.37 -0.78 -8.82
N ASP A 61 -29.10 0.53 -8.76
CA ASP A 61 -28.03 1.18 -9.53
C ASP A 61 -26.64 0.72 -9.03
N PRO A 62 -25.80 0.14 -9.89
CA PRO A 62 -24.49 -0.37 -9.48
C PRO A 62 -23.55 0.69 -8.91
N ARG A 63 -23.64 1.96 -9.34
CA ARG A 63 -22.76 3.02 -8.82
C ARG A 63 -23.16 3.39 -7.40
N GLU A 64 -24.46 3.50 -7.14
CA GLU A 64 -24.96 3.75 -5.80
C GLU A 64 -24.68 2.57 -4.87
N LEU A 65 -24.83 1.32 -5.33
CA LEU A 65 -24.45 0.14 -4.56
C LEU A 65 -22.94 0.15 -4.22
N ILE A 66 -22.05 0.50 -5.16
CA ILE A 66 -20.60 0.63 -4.88
C ILE A 66 -20.32 1.70 -3.81
N LYS A 67 -21.00 2.85 -3.87
CA LYS A 67 -20.87 3.89 -2.83
C LYS A 67 -21.29 3.36 -1.47
N ILE A 68 -22.37 2.58 -1.41
CA ILE A 68 -22.85 1.96 -0.17
C ILE A 68 -21.79 0.99 0.37
N VAL A 69 -21.19 0.12 -0.47
CA VAL A 69 -20.08 -0.75 -0.04
C VAL A 69 -18.93 0.05 0.58
N PHE A 70 -18.50 1.13 -0.09
CA PHE A 70 -17.41 1.98 0.42
C PHE A 70 -17.77 2.67 1.74
N ASN A 71 -18.99 3.20 1.86
CA ASN A 71 -19.46 3.86 3.07
C ASN A 71 -19.59 2.89 4.25
N VAL A 72 -20.13 1.69 4.03
CA VAL A 72 -20.24 0.69 5.10
C VAL A 72 -18.85 0.23 5.54
N THR A 73 -17.93 0.01 4.59
CA THR A 73 -16.56 -0.38 4.92
C THR A 73 -15.84 0.73 5.69
N PHE A 74 -15.98 1.98 5.26
CA PHE A 74 -15.49 3.15 5.98
C PHE A 74 -16.03 3.22 7.43
N SER A 75 -17.33 2.97 7.62
CA SER A 75 -17.95 2.98 8.94
C SER A 75 -17.35 1.89 9.83
N ARG A 76 -17.22 0.65 9.33
CA ARG A 76 -16.66 -0.45 10.13
C ARG A 76 -15.23 -0.20 10.58
N ILE A 77 -14.38 0.35 9.70
CA ILE A 77 -12.99 0.70 10.07
C ILE A 77 -12.99 1.83 11.10
N SER A 78 -13.88 2.82 10.96
CA SER A 78 -14.00 3.92 11.92
C SER A 78 -14.47 3.44 13.30
N ASP A 79 -15.43 2.50 13.35
CA ASP A 79 -15.89 1.88 14.59
C ASP A 79 -14.79 1.03 15.25
N GLY A 80 -14.01 0.30 14.42
CA GLY A 80 -12.83 -0.45 14.87
C GLY A 80 -11.79 0.45 15.52
N LEU A 81 -11.53 1.63 14.95
CA LEU A 81 -10.60 2.63 15.49
C LEU A 81 -11.03 3.13 16.88
N GLY A 82 -12.33 3.39 17.06
CA GLY A 82 -12.88 3.78 18.37
C GLY A 82 -12.61 2.73 19.45
N LYS A 83 -12.70 1.44 19.10
CA LYS A 83 -12.38 0.32 20.02
C LYS A 83 -10.88 0.23 20.32
N THR A 84 -10.01 0.48 19.34
CA THR A 84 -8.55 0.49 19.54
C THR A 84 -8.14 1.50 20.61
N GLN A 85 -8.75 2.69 20.61
CA GLN A 85 -8.45 3.73 21.60
C GLN A 85 -8.77 3.28 23.02
N LEU A 86 -9.95 2.67 23.22
CA LEU A 86 -10.36 2.13 24.52
C LEU A 86 -9.43 1.00 24.99
N MET A 87 -8.99 0.13 24.08
CA MET A 87 -8.06 -0.95 24.41
C MET A 87 -6.67 -0.42 24.80
N GLN A 88 -6.20 0.66 24.15
CA GLN A 88 -4.91 1.27 24.44
C GLN A 88 -4.85 1.86 25.86
N GLU A 89 -5.93 2.47 26.33
CA GLU A 89 -6.03 3.06 27.67
C GLU A 89 -6.03 2.01 28.79
N ALA A 90 -6.56 0.82 28.51
CA ALA A 90 -6.66 -0.29 29.46
C ALA A 90 -5.48 -1.27 29.43
N GLU A 91 -4.64 -1.22 28.38
CA GLU A 91 -3.50 -2.13 28.24
C GLU A 91 -2.37 -1.75 29.20
N SER A 92 -1.57 -2.72 29.60
CA SER A 92 -0.39 -2.53 30.47
C SER A 92 0.90 -3.00 29.81
N ASP A 93 0.83 -3.99 28.91
CA ASP A 93 2.00 -4.52 28.20
C ASP A 93 2.58 -3.46 27.22
N PRO A 94 3.86 -3.05 27.38
CA PRO A 94 4.46 -1.99 26.56
C PRO A 94 4.48 -2.32 25.06
N ARG A 95 4.74 -3.58 24.70
CA ARG A 95 4.80 -4.02 23.30
C ARG A 95 3.42 -3.99 22.65
N THR A 96 2.40 -4.44 23.37
CA THR A 96 1.00 -4.37 22.92
C THR A 96 0.52 -2.92 22.82
N LYS A 97 0.95 -2.02 23.71
CA LYS A 97 0.67 -0.58 23.59
C LYS A 97 1.27 0.03 22.32
N GLU A 98 2.53 -0.30 21.99
CA GLU A 98 3.15 0.17 20.75
C GLU A 98 2.45 -0.41 19.51
N ALA A 99 2.05 -1.69 19.57
CA ALA A 99 1.26 -2.33 18.53
C ALA A 99 -0.09 -1.64 18.32
N LEU A 100 -0.80 -1.30 19.40
CA LEU A 100 -2.05 -0.54 19.36
C LEU A 100 -1.86 0.87 18.78
N ASP A 101 -0.80 1.58 19.19
CA ASP A 101 -0.48 2.91 18.62
C ASP A 101 -0.16 2.82 17.13
N THR A 102 0.62 1.81 16.73
CA THR A 102 0.95 1.54 15.33
C THR A 102 -0.32 1.22 14.55
N CYS A 103 -1.17 0.36 15.08
CA CYS A 103 -2.44 0.03 14.46
C CYS A 103 -3.34 1.27 14.30
N LYS A 104 -3.46 2.10 15.33
CA LYS A 104 -4.24 3.35 15.29
C LYS A 104 -3.76 4.26 14.16
N GLN A 105 -2.44 4.42 14.00
CA GLN A 105 -1.86 5.21 12.91
C GLN A 105 -2.22 4.60 11.54
N LEU A 106 -2.07 3.28 11.40
CA LEU A 106 -2.37 2.56 10.17
C LEU A 106 -3.85 2.60 9.79
N MET A 107 -4.75 2.50 10.77
CA MET A 107 -6.19 2.58 10.55
C MET A 107 -6.60 3.98 10.10
N ASN A 108 -6.01 5.03 10.68
CA ASN A 108 -6.21 6.40 10.17
C ASN A 108 -5.78 6.54 8.72
N LEU A 109 -4.62 5.97 8.33
CA LEU A 109 -4.17 5.99 6.94
C LEU A 109 -5.14 5.23 6.01
N SER A 110 -5.65 4.07 6.44
CA SER A 110 -6.67 3.30 5.72
C SER A 110 -7.95 4.11 5.51
N ILE A 111 -8.47 4.75 6.58
CA ILE A 111 -9.65 5.65 6.53
C ILE A 111 -9.43 6.77 5.51
N GLU A 112 -8.23 7.34 5.44
CA GLU A 112 -7.93 8.39 4.47
C GLU A 112 -7.88 7.88 3.02
N GLU A 113 -7.47 6.63 2.76
CA GLU A 113 -7.58 6.01 1.43
C GLU A 113 -9.04 5.78 1.03
N PHE A 114 -9.89 5.39 1.97
CA PHE A 114 -11.33 5.29 1.72
C PHE A 114 -11.95 6.65 1.40
N LYS A 115 -11.61 7.70 2.16
CA LYS A 115 -12.07 9.07 1.87
C LYS A 115 -11.63 9.53 0.47
N ARG A 116 -10.38 9.26 0.08
CA ARG A 116 -9.87 9.54 -1.28
C ARG A 116 -10.64 8.75 -2.34
N SER A 117 -10.94 7.49 -2.06
CA SER A 117 -11.69 6.61 -2.97
C SER A 117 -13.12 7.10 -3.17
N ILE A 118 -13.82 7.46 -2.10
CA ILE A 118 -15.18 8.02 -2.15
C ILE A 118 -15.20 9.37 -2.89
N ASP A 119 -14.29 10.31 -2.56
CA ASP A 119 -14.22 11.62 -3.23
C ASP A 119 -13.96 11.46 -4.74
N ARG A 120 -13.06 10.55 -5.12
CA ARG A 120 -12.74 10.32 -6.52
C ARG A 120 -13.88 9.61 -7.26
N PHE A 121 -14.54 8.67 -6.61
CA PHE A 121 -15.70 7.99 -7.16
C PHE A 121 -16.90 8.93 -7.30
N ASN A 122 -17.06 9.94 -6.44
CA ASN A 122 -18.11 10.95 -6.60
C ASN A 122 -17.87 11.89 -7.79
N LYS A 123 -16.60 12.12 -8.15
CA LYS A 123 -16.18 12.90 -9.33
C LYS A 123 -16.12 12.02 -10.60
N PHE A 124 -17.00 11.03 -10.69
CA PHE A 124 -17.03 10.05 -11.77
C PHE A 124 -17.30 10.74 -13.11
N ASP A 125 -16.41 10.49 -14.07
CA ASP A 125 -16.56 10.92 -15.46
C ASP A 125 -16.18 9.73 -16.35
N LEU A 126 -17.09 9.38 -17.27
CA LEU A 126 -16.93 8.27 -18.21
C LEU A 126 -15.64 8.42 -19.04
N ASN A 127 -15.24 9.65 -19.35
CA ASN A 127 -14.03 9.92 -20.15
C ASN A 127 -12.72 9.69 -19.37
N SER A 128 -12.77 9.52 -18.05
CA SER A 128 -11.58 9.28 -17.22
C SER A 128 -11.69 8.04 -16.34
N LEU A 129 -12.56 7.12 -16.75
CA LEU A 129 -12.97 5.97 -15.96
C LEU A 129 -11.83 5.00 -15.66
N ASP A 130 -11.02 4.62 -16.66
CA ASP A 130 -9.86 3.74 -16.45
C ASP A 130 -8.87 4.32 -15.42
N ARG A 131 -8.59 5.63 -15.52
CA ARG A 131 -7.73 6.36 -14.57
C ARG A 131 -8.34 6.41 -13.17
N ILE A 132 -9.66 6.55 -13.05
CA ILE A 132 -10.37 6.50 -11.78
C ILE A 132 -10.23 5.10 -11.17
N LEU A 133 -10.56 4.05 -11.91
CA LEU A 133 -10.53 2.68 -11.43
C LEU A 133 -9.11 2.24 -11.06
N THR A 134 -8.11 2.60 -11.86
CA THR A 134 -6.69 2.35 -11.52
C THR A 134 -6.29 3.01 -10.21
N ARG A 135 -6.77 4.24 -9.92
CA ARG A 135 -6.49 4.90 -8.64
C ARG A 135 -7.22 4.21 -7.49
N LEU A 136 -8.49 3.87 -7.67
CA LEU A 136 -9.29 3.15 -6.67
C LEU A 136 -8.65 1.81 -6.31
N ARG A 137 -8.19 1.04 -7.30
CA ARG A 137 -7.45 -0.22 -7.09
C ARG A 137 -6.22 0.00 -6.21
N VAL A 138 -5.42 1.02 -6.51
CA VAL A 138 -4.19 1.32 -5.75
C VAL A 138 -4.50 1.75 -4.32
N TRP A 139 -5.49 2.63 -4.12
CA TRP A 139 -5.83 3.13 -2.78
C TRP A 139 -6.51 2.07 -1.91
N LEU A 140 -7.43 1.29 -2.48
CA LEU A 140 -8.05 0.16 -1.77
C LEU A 140 -7.03 -0.94 -1.45
N SER A 141 -6.11 -1.24 -2.38
CA SER A 141 -4.98 -2.13 -2.09
C SER A 141 -4.15 -1.62 -0.91
N GLY A 142 -3.87 -0.31 -0.86
CA GLY A 142 -3.17 0.29 0.27
C GLY A 142 -3.94 0.21 1.58
N ALA A 143 -5.26 0.41 1.54
CA ALA A 143 -6.15 0.24 2.69
C ALA A 143 -6.06 -1.17 3.28
N VAL A 144 -6.01 -2.21 2.43
CA VAL A 144 -5.76 -3.60 2.84
C VAL A 144 -4.37 -3.73 3.46
N THR A 145 -3.31 -3.26 2.79
CA THR A 145 -1.94 -3.34 3.33
C THR A 145 -1.80 -2.65 4.69
N TYR A 146 -2.50 -1.53 4.92
CA TYR A 146 -2.53 -0.85 6.23
C TYR A 146 -3.15 -1.73 7.33
N GLN A 147 -4.25 -2.41 7.02
CA GLN A 147 -4.92 -3.33 7.95
C GLN A 147 -4.05 -4.55 8.27
N GLU A 148 -3.35 -5.09 7.27
CA GLU A 148 -2.38 -6.17 7.45
C GLU A 148 -1.17 -5.74 8.28
N THR A 149 -0.58 -4.58 7.96
CA THR A 149 0.55 -4.05 8.75
C THR A 149 0.14 -3.85 10.21
N CYS A 150 -1.13 -3.48 10.45
CA CYS A 150 -1.64 -3.34 11.81
C CYS A 150 -1.69 -4.72 12.50
N LEU A 151 -2.16 -5.77 11.82
CA LEU A 151 -2.15 -7.13 12.36
C LEU A 151 -0.73 -7.61 12.65
N ASP A 152 0.20 -7.38 11.74
CA ASP A 152 1.61 -7.77 11.89
C ASP A 152 2.28 -7.06 13.08
N ALA A 153 1.83 -5.85 13.45
CA ALA A 153 2.32 -5.17 14.64
C ALA A 153 2.03 -5.94 15.95
N PHE A 154 1.01 -6.80 15.95
CA PHE A 154 0.68 -7.67 17.08
C PHE A 154 1.40 -9.02 17.05
N GLU A 155 2.28 -9.28 16.07
CA GLU A 155 3.02 -10.52 15.98
C GLU A 155 3.90 -10.71 17.25
N ASN A 156 3.72 -11.85 17.92
CA ASN A 156 4.29 -12.20 19.23
C ASN A 156 3.70 -11.46 20.44
N THR A 157 2.49 -10.90 20.33
CA THR A 157 1.69 -10.46 21.47
C THR A 157 0.56 -11.48 21.74
N THR A 158 0.17 -11.68 23.00
CA THR A 158 -0.81 -12.70 23.39
C THR A 158 -1.97 -12.16 24.24
N THR A 159 -2.04 -10.84 24.46
CA THR A 159 -3.05 -10.22 25.33
C THR A 159 -4.46 -10.30 24.73
N ASP A 160 -5.49 -10.13 25.56
CA ASP A 160 -6.88 -10.12 25.10
C ASP A 160 -7.16 -8.94 24.16
N ALA A 161 -6.48 -7.81 24.33
CA ALA A 161 -6.55 -6.67 23.42
C ALA A 161 -6.05 -7.06 22.02
N SER A 162 -4.93 -7.80 21.94
CA SER A 162 -4.39 -8.32 20.70
C SER A 162 -5.39 -9.24 19.97
N LYS A 163 -5.96 -10.23 20.67
CA LYS A 163 -6.95 -11.16 20.08
C LYS A 163 -8.20 -10.44 19.56
N LYS A 164 -8.73 -9.48 20.34
CA LYS A 164 -9.91 -8.69 19.92
C LYS A 164 -9.61 -7.83 18.70
N MET A 165 -8.43 -7.21 18.65
CA MET A 165 -8.01 -6.43 17.49
C MET A 165 -7.88 -7.30 16.24
N GLN A 166 -7.31 -8.50 16.37
CA GLN A 166 -7.18 -9.44 15.26
C GLN A 166 -8.54 -9.74 14.60
N GLY A 167 -9.58 -10.06 15.39
CA GLY A 167 -10.93 -10.32 14.86
C GLY A 167 -11.59 -9.10 14.21
N LEU A 168 -11.43 -7.91 14.79
CA LEU A 168 -11.96 -6.65 14.23
C LEU A 168 -11.32 -6.33 12.87
N LEU A 169 -10.01 -6.53 12.76
CA LEU A 169 -9.25 -6.24 11.54
C LEU A 169 -9.51 -7.26 10.44
N GLN A 170 -9.65 -8.54 10.77
CA GLN A 170 -10.06 -9.58 9.81
C GLN A 170 -11.37 -9.21 9.10
N THR A 171 -12.39 -8.86 9.87
CA THR A 171 -13.68 -8.43 9.30
C THR A 171 -13.55 -7.19 8.42
N SER A 172 -12.71 -6.23 8.82
CA SER A 172 -12.47 -4.99 8.07
C SER A 172 -11.72 -5.23 6.75
N MET A 173 -10.76 -6.16 6.76
CA MET A 173 -10.03 -6.60 5.55
C MET A 173 -10.96 -7.29 4.57
N HIS A 174 -11.84 -8.19 5.03
CA HIS A 174 -12.78 -8.88 4.14
C HIS A 174 -13.64 -7.89 3.37
N MET A 175 -14.17 -6.86 4.04
CA MET A 175 -14.95 -5.80 3.39
C MET A 175 -14.14 -4.95 2.42
N THR A 176 -12.90 -4.60 2.80
CA THR A 176 -12.00 -3.83 1.94
C THR A 176 -11.65 -4.63 0.68
N ASN A 177 -11.41 -5.94 0.81
CA ASN A 177 -11.15 -6.85 -0.31
C ASN A 177 -12.40 -7.01 -1.20
N ASN A 178 -13.60 -7.10 -0.63
CA ASN A 178 -14.84 -7.07 -1.41
C ASN A 178 -14.95 -5.79 -2.26
N GLY A 179 -14.68 -4.62 -1.67
CA GLY A 179 -14.63 -3.35 -2.40
C GLY A 179 -13.59 -3.35 -3.53
N LEU A 180 -12.39 -3.87 -3.27
CA LEU A 180 -11.33 -4.00 -4.28
C LEU A 180 -11.72 -4.96 -5.42
N SER A 181 -12.37 -6.08 -5.11
CA SER A 181 -12.82 -7.10 -6.06
C SER A 181 -13.89 -6.54 -7.01
N ILE A 182 -14.84 -5.78 -6.48
CA ILE A 182 -15.87 -5.09 -7.27
C ILE A 182 -15.25 -4.08 -8.25
N ILE A 183 -14.28 -3.28 -7.78
CA ILE A 183 -13.57 -2.33 -8.65
C ILE A 183 -12.71 -3.05 -9.69
N ASN A 184 -12.12 -4.20 -9.33
CA ASN A 184 -11.36 -5.02 -10.27
C ASN A 184 -12.22 -5.55 -11.40
N ASP A 185 -13.40 -6.09 -11.09
CA ASP A 185 -14.34 -6.59 -12.09
C ASP A 185 -14.85 -5.46 -12.99
N LEU A 186 -15.20 -4.30 -12.41
CA LEU A 186 -15.65 -3.12 -13.15
C LEU A 186 -14.59 -2.64 -14.17
N ALA A 187 -13.31 -2.61 -13.79
CA ALA A 187 -12.25 -2.23 -14.72
C ALA A 187 -11.83 -3.36 -15.69
N LYS A 188 -12.23 -4.61 -15.47
CA LYS A 188 -12.04 -5.68 -16.46
C LYS A 188 -13.02 -5.51 -17.63
N THR A 189 -14.24 -5.08 -17.33
CA THR A 189 -15.34 -4.85 -18.28
C THR A 189 -15.12 -3.63 -19.18
N LEU A 190 -14.28 -2.67 -18.75
CA LEU A 190 -14.10 -1.38 -19.40
C LEU A 190 -12.62 -1.18 -19.72
N ARG A 191 -12.16 -1.66 -20.89
CA ARG A 191 -10.80 -1.38 -21.37
C ARG A 191 -10.85 -0.40 -22.54
N ASP A 192 -10.27 0.78 -22.32
CA ASP A 192 -9.62 1.54 -23.39
C ASP A 192 -8.49 2.40 -22.80
N THR A 193 -7.44 2.66 -23.60
CA THR A 193 -6.14 3.14 -23.12
C THR A 193 -5.83 4.56 -23.61
N ARG A 194 -5.48 5.48 -22.71
CA ARG A 194 -4.59 6.61 -23.06
C ARG A 194 -3.90 7.23 -21.84
N GLN A 195 -2.58 7.43 -21.94
CA GLN A 195 -1.74 8.18 -21.01
C GLN A 195 -1.67 9.66 -21.43
N GLN A 196 -1.58 10.55 -20.44
CA GLN A 196 -1.34 11.98 -20.67
C GLN A 196 0.01 12.36 -20.03
N ALA A 197 0.87 12.98 -20.84
CA ALA A 197 2.21 13.40 -20.48
C ALA A 197 2.21 14.64 -19.57
N TRP A 198 3.21 14.73 -18.71
CA TRP A 198 3.50 15.87 -17.84
C TRP A 198 4.60 16.75 -18.47
N ALA A 199 4.46 18.07 -18.38
CA ALA A 199 5.47 19.06 -18.76
C ALA A 199 5.77 19.99 -17.57
N PRO A 200 7.04 20.36 -17.31
CA PRO A 200 7.40 21.19 -16.16
C PRO A 200 7.18 22.69 -16.45
N PRO A 201 6.70 23.49 -15.46
CA PRO A 201 6.68 24.95 -15.54
C PRO A 201 8.00 25.60 -15.07
N PRO A 202 8.27 26.88 -15.40
CA PRO A 202 9.46 27.62 -14.98
C PRO A 202 9.39 28.09 -13.50
N GLU A 203 10.54 28.16 -12.86
CA GLU A 203 10.73 28.26 -11.41
C GLU A 203 10.74 29.69 -10.84
N LEU A 204 10.31 29.79 -9.58
CA LEU A 204 10.74 30.81 -8.64
C LEU A 204 11.26 30.10 -7.38
N TYR A 205 12.58 29.98 -7.26
CA TYR A 205 13.23 29.37 -6.09
C TYR A 205 13.18 30.33 -4.90
N ARG A 206 12.66 29.88 -3.75
CA ARG A 206 12.96 30.50 -2.44
C ARG A 206 13.96 29.62 -1.71
N CYS A 207 15.15 30.14 -1.47
CA CYS A 207 16.17 29.47 -0.69
C CYS A 207 15.96 29.79 0.79
N GLY A 208 15.73 28.77 1.61
CA GLY A 208 15.94 28.81 3.06
C GLY A 208 17.23 28.05 3.39
N ASN A 209 18.08 28.61 4.25
CA ASN A 209 19.24 27.89 4.79
C ASN A 209 18.80 27.17 6.06
N PHE A 210 18.77 25.84 6.01
CA PHE A 210 18.50 24.98 7.15
C PHE A 210 19.76 24.17 7.51
N THR A 211 19.93 23.84 8.78
CA THR A 211 21.05 23.00 9.26
C THR A 211 20.70 21.51 9.29
N ASN A 212 19.41 21.16 9.37
CA ASN A 212 18.90 19.78 9.34
C ASN A 212 17.69 19.67 8.39
N ILE A 213 17.39 18.43 7.96
CA ILE A 213 16.36 18.13 6.96
C ILE A 213 14.97 18.32 7.53
N ASN A 214 14.75 17.98 8.81
CA ASN A 214 13.46 18.13 9.47
C ASN A 214 13.01 19.61 9.54
N ASP A 215 13.93 20.56 9.74
CA ASP A 215 13.61 21.98 9.72
C ASP A 215 13.26 22.48 8.32
N ALA A 216 13.95 21.98 7.29
CA ALA A 216 13.58 22.25 5.90
C ALA A 216 12.18 21.74 5.58
N LEU A 217 11.82 20.54 6.06
CA LEU A 217 10.49 19.97 5.86
C LEU A 217 9.36 20.79 6.48
N LYS A 218 9.59 21.50 7.59
CA LYS A 218 8.59 22.40 8.20
C LYS A 218 8.18 23.55 7.27
N SER A 219 9.00 23.88 6.27
CA SER A 219 8.72 24.94 5.30
C SER A 219 7.88 24.47 4.10
N VAL A 220 7.62 23.17 3.97
CA VAL A 220 6.79 22.61 2.89
C VAL A 220 5.32 23.00 3.11
N PRO A 221 4.67 23.67 2.14
CA PRO A 221 3.25 23.98 2.23
C PRO A 221 2.40 22.70 2.30
N LYS A 222 1.37 22.71 3.15
CA LYS A 222 0.43 21.58 3.25
C LYS A 222 -0.33 21.40 1.94
N LYS A 223 -0.46 20.15 1.49
CA LYS A 223 -1.14 19.71 0.25
C LYS A 223 -0.64 20.45 -0.99
N ASN A 224 0.66 20.70 -1.06
CA ASN A 224 1.27 21.39 -2.17
C ASN A 224 1.01 20.66 -3.50
N LEU A 225 0.62 21.42 -4.53
CA LEU A 225 0.24 20.89 -5.84
C LEU A 225 1.35 20.98 -6.88
N ARG A 226 2.53 21.48 -6.48
CA ARG A 226 3.68 21.72 -7.36
C ARG A 226 4.95 21.17 -6.72
N PRO A 227 6.00 20.82 -7.49
CA PRO A 227 7.28 20.44 -6.91
C PRO A 227 7.79 21.46 -5.88
N TYR A 228 8.17 20.98 -4.68
CA TYR A 228 8.89 21.76 -3.66
C TYR A 228 10.28 21.16 -3.48
N ILE A 229 11.31 21.86 -3.94
CA ILE A 229 12.67 21.34 -4.00
C ILE A 229 13.40 21.64 -2.69
N ILE A 230 13.89 20.59 -2.04
CA ILE A 230 14.81 20.64 -0.90
C ILE A 230 16.14 20.08 -1.39
N TYR A 231 17.13 20.95 -1.55
CA TYR A 231 18.49 20.54 -1.84
C TYR A 231 19.26 20.30 -0.53
N ILE A 232 19.89 19.13 -0.41
CA ILE A 232 20.54 18.64 0.80
C ILE A 232 22.02 18.40 0.47
N LYS A 233 22.88 19.26 0.98
CA LYS A 233 24.33 19.17 0.75
C LYS A 233 24.91 17.85 1.28
N GLU A 234 26.08 17.47 0.79
CA GLU A 234 26.85 16.35 1.34
C GLU A 234 26.99 16.47 2.86
N GLY A 235 26.86 15.33 3.54
CA GLY A 235 26.79 15.26 4.98
C GLY A 235 26.15 13.98 5.46
N LEU A 236 26.46 13.62 6.71
CA LEU A 236 25.80 12.55 7.43
C LEU A 236 24.78 13.16 8.39
N TYR A 237 23.50 12.99 8.08
CA TYR A 237 22.37 13.53 8.82
C TYR A 237 21.81 12.43 9.72
N ASN A 238 22.25 12.42 10.98
CA ASN A 238 21.73 11.50 12.00
C ASN A 238 20.40 12.02 12.55
N GLU A 239 19.36 11.87 11.76
CA GLU A 239 18.00 12.31 12.06
C GLU A 239 16.99 11.33 11.46
N TYR A 240 15.91 11.09 12.19
CA TYR A 240 14.77 10.34 11.66
C TYR A 240 13.92 11.30 10.83
N VAL A 241 13.80 11.06 9.52
CA VAL A 241 13.12 11.96 8.58
C VAL A 241 11.76 11.39 8.21
N GLU A 242 10.70 12.20 8.33
CA GLU A 242 9.36 11.81 7.89
C GLU A 242 8.73 12.84 6.95
N VAL A 243 8.53 12.46 5.69
CA VAL A 243 7.74 13.26 4.73
C VAL A 243 6.28 12.84 4.89
N VAL A 244 5.58 13.49 5.81
CA VAL A 244 4.20 13.13 6.16
C VAL A 244 3.23 13.33 4.99
N ARG A 245 2.03 12.74 5.09
CA ARG A 245 1.06 12.63 3.99
C ARG A 245 0.57 13.97 3.42
N ASN A 246 0.64 15.05 4.20
CA ASN A 246 0.27 16.40 3.75
C ASN A 246 1.41 17.13 3.01
N MET A 247 2.63 16.58 2.97
CA MET A 247 3.78 17.14 2.26
C MET A 247 3.87 16.53 0.85
N THR A 248 2.95 16.89 -0.04
CA THR A 248 2.89 16.34 -1.41
C THR A 248 3.85 17.07 -2.36
N HIS A 249 4.32 16.36 -3.40
CA HIS A 249 5.25 16.89 -4.41
C HIS A 249 6.59 17.40 -3.85
N VAL A 250 7.07 16.83 -2.74
CA VAL A 250 8.42 17.14 -2.23
C VAL A 250 9.47 16.50 -3.13
N VAL A 251 10.46 17.27 -3.55
CA VAL A 251 11.63 16.82 -4.31
C VAL A 251 12.86 17.02 -3.43
N MET A 252 13.49 15.93 -2.98
CA MET A 252 14.76 16.00 -2.25
C MET A 252 15.90 15.66 -3.19
N ILE A 253 16.92 16.52 -3.25
CA ILE A 253 18.10 16.34 -4.11
C ILE A 253 19.35 16.38 -3.23
N GLY A 254 20.15 15.32 -3.26
CA GLY A 254 21.44 15.24 -2.58
C GLY A 254 22.63 15.33 -3.53
N ASP A 255 23.83 15.49 -2.98
CA ASP A 255 25.11 15.52 -3.72
C ASP A 255 25.58 14.14 -4.20
N GLY A 256 24.79 13.10 -3.95
CA GLY A 256 25.05 11.72 -4.34
C GLY A 256 24.77 10.76 -3.18
N GLY A 257 24.27 9.55 -3.48
CA GLY A 257 23.78 8.62 -2.45
C GLY A 257 24.82 8.12 -1.44
N LYS A 258 26.11 8.31 -1.70
CA LYS A 258 27.20 8.06 -0.74
C LYS A 258 27.62 9.29 0.06
N LYS A 259 27.28 10.50 -0.42
CA LYS A 259 27.73 11.78 0.13
C LYS A 259 26.68 12.43 1.03
N THR A 260 25.43 12.45 0.59
CA THR A 260 24.29 12.96 1.36
C THR A 260 23.55 11.77 1.94
N ARG A 261 23.64 11.54 3.26
CA ARG A 261 23.11 10.33 3.91
C ARG A 261 22.24 10.67 5.11
N ILE A 262 21.01 10.18 5.12
CA ILE A 262 20.13 10.13 6.30
C ILE A 262 20.41 8.81 7.01
N THR A 263 20.70 8.84 8.31
CA THR A 263 21.08 7.66 9.09
C THR A 263 20.31 7.57 10.40
N GLY A 264 20.08 6.33 10.85
CA GLY A 264 19.45 5.98 12.12
C GLY A 264 19.80 4.54 12.52
N SER A 265 19.30 4.09 13.66
CA SER A 265 19.68 2.78 14.24
C SER A 265 18.56 2.09 15.03
N LYS A 266 17.31 2.56 14.93
CA LYS A 266 16.15 1.88 15.53
C LYS A 266 16.02 0.48 14.95
N ASN A 267 15.62 -0.48 15.79
CA ASN A 267 15.57 -1.89 15.44
C ASN A 267 14.62 -2.67 16.36
N PHE A 268 14.29 -3.88 15.93
CA PHE A 268 13.37 -4.76 16.63
C PHE A 268 13.91 -5.31 17.95
N VAL A 269 15.19 -5.68 18.03
CA VAL A 269 15.79 -6.24 19.26
C VAL A 269 15.71 -5.25 20.43
N ASP A 270 15.85 -3.96 20.15
CA ASP A 270 15.76 -2.90 21.16
C ASP A 270 14.31 -2.49 21.45
N GLY A 271 13.33 -3.29 21.00
CA GLY A 271 11.92 -3.17 21.36
C GLY A 271 11.11 -2.22 20.47
N VAL A 272 11.60 -1.84 19.28
CA VAL A 272 10.86 -1.00 18.33
C VAL A 272 10.29 -1.85 17.21
N GLY A 273 8.96 -1.85 17.04
CA GLY A 273 8.32 -2.62 15.97
C GLY A 273 8.81 -2.20 14.57
N THR A 274 8.97 -3.15 13.64
CA THR A 274 9.57 -2.94 12.30
C THR A 274 9.02 -1.72 11.56
N PHE A 275 7.72 -1.43 11.66
CA PHE A 275 7.11 -0.27 11.02
C PHE A 275 7.76 1.08 11.45
N ARG A 276 8.23 1.15 12.70
CA ARG A 276 8.80 2.35 13.34
C ARG A 276 10.33 2.42 13.32
N THR A 277 11.00 1.39 12.80
CA THR A 277 12.47 1.36 12.75
C THR A 277 13.07 2.21 11.62
N ALA A 278 12.22 2.67 10.69
CA ALA A 278 12.62 3.43 9.51
C ALA A 278 13.44 4.69 9.85
N SER A 279 14.65 4.80 9.30
CA SER A 279 15.47 6.02 9.39
C SER A 279 14.86 7.16 8.55
N ALA A 280 14.27 6.83 7.41
CA ALA A 280 13.41 7.74 6.66
C ALA A 280 12.06 7.09 6.30
N ALA A 281 10.96 7.82 6.47
CA ALA A 281 9.62 7.41 6.11
C ALA A 281 8.97 8.41 5.14
N ILE A 282 8.57 7.94 3.96
CA ILE A 282 8.01 8.76 2.87
C ILE A 282 6.54 8.43 2.67
N LEU A 283 5.65 9.38 3.05
CA LEU A 283 4.20 9.24 3.00
C LEU A 283 3.54 10.23 2.04
N GLY A 284 4.13 11.40 1.82
CA GLY A 284 3.59 12.43 0.93
C GLY A 284 3.68 12.04 -0.53
N ASP A 285 2.53 11.99 -1.23
CA ASP A 285 2.44 11.56 -2.63
C ASP A 285 3.29 12.41 -3.57
N PHE A 286 3.69 11.80 -4.70
CA PHE A 286 4.54 12.41 -5.72
C PHE A 286 5.93 12.81 -5.21
N PHE A 287 6.42 12.15 -4.16
CA PHE A 287 7.78 12.36 -3.67
C PHE A 287 8.82 11.99 -4.73
N VAL A 288 9.88 12.80 -4.84
CA VAL A 288 11.05 12.48 -5.67
C VAL A 288 12.31 12.59 -4.82
N GLY A 289 13.08 11.52 -4.73
CA GLY A 289 14.42 11.52 -4.14
C GLY A 289 15.47 11.35 -5.24
N ILE A 290 16.46 12.23 -5.29
CA ILE A 290 17.56 12.17 -6.27
C ILE A 290 18.90 12.22 -5.55
N GLY A 291 19.75 11.22 -5.73
CA GLY A 291 21.12 11.28 -5.22
C GLY A 291 21.23 11.32 -3.69
N ILE A 292 20.31 10.66 -2.97
CA ILE A 292 20.30 10.62 -1.50
C ILE A 292 20.52 9.19 -1.00
N GLY A 293 21.29 9.06 0.07
CA GLY A 293 21.50 7.83 0.82
C GLY A 293 20.56 7.74 2.02
N PHE A 294 19.98 6.57 2.23
CA PHE A 294 19.20 6.21 3.41
C PHE A 294 19.88 5.02 4.06
N GLU A 295 20.19 5.11 5.34
CA GLU A 295 20.91 4.05 6.06
C GLU A 295 20.24 3.73 7.39
N ASN A 296 20.23 2.44 7.75
CA ASN A 296 20.07 2.02 9.13
C ASN A 296 21.31 1.24 9.59
N THR A 297 21.99 1.73 10.62
CA THR A 297 23.26 1.19 11.14
C THR A 297 23.11 0.20 12.27
N ALA A 298 21.90 -0.30 12.56
CA ALA A 298 21.65 -1.19 13.69
C ALA A 298 22.51 -2.48 13.65
N GLY A 299 22.80 -3.02 12.47
CA GLY A 299 23.60 -4.23 12.31
C GLY A 299 22.76 -5.52 12.23
N PRO A 300 23.36 -6.64 11.80
CA PRO A 300 22.65 -7.90 11.58
C PRO A 300 22.20 -8.60 12.88
N GLU A 301 22.84 -8.29 14.01
CA GLU A 301 22.48 -8.77 15.35
C GLU A 301 21.20 -8.12 15.90
N LYS A 302 20.74 -7.02 15.29
CA LYS A 302 19.57 -6.26 15.73
C LYS A 302 18.28 -6.63 14.99
N HIS A 303 18.35 -7.64 14.12
CA HIS A 303 17.23 -8.09 13.29
C HIS A 303 16.61 -6.95 12.47
N GLN A 304 15.27 -6.83 12.42
CA GLN A 304 14.56 -5.90 11.54
C GLN A 304 14.94 -4.44 11.83
N ALA A 305 15.49 -3.75 10.83
CA ALA A 305 15.97 -2.38 10.97
C ALA A 305 15.88 -1.63 9.62
N VAL A 306 14.82 -0.86 9.44
CA VAL A 306 14.49 -0.24 8.14
C VAL A 306 15.32 1.01 7.89
N ALA A 307 15.95 1.10 6.72
CA ALA A 307 16.63 2.33 6.27
C ALA A 307 15.62 3.30 5.64
N LEU A 308 14.80 2.80 4.72
CA LEU A 308 13.80 3.60 4.02
C LEU A 308 12.46 2.86 3.98
N ARG A 309 11.40 3.53 4.47
CA ARG A 309 10.01 3.07 4.34
C ARG A 309 9.23 3.98 3.40
N VAL A 310 8.61 3.40 2.37
CA VAL A 310 7.88 4.18 1.36
C VAL A 310 6.42 3.73 1.27
N GLN A 311 5.52 4.70 1.39
CA GLN A 311 4.08 4.54 1.19
C GLN A 311 3.47 5.74 0.44
N SER A 312 4.31 6.49 -0.29
CA SER A 312 3.90 7.58 -1.17
C SER A 312 3.52 7.03 -2.54
N ASP A 313 2.33 7.39 -3.03
CA ASP A 313 1.92 7.04 -4.39
C ASP A 313 2.66 7.89 -5.43
N ARG A 314 3.06 7.24 -6.53
CA ARG A 314 3.83 7.84 -7.63
C ARG A 314 5.15 8.45 -7.15
N SER A 315 5.81 7.78 -6.21
CA SER A 315 7.14 8.17 -5.75
C SER A 315 8.24 7.72 -6.72
N ILE A 316 9.29 8.54 -6.84
CA ILE A 316 10.46 8.25 -7.67
C ILE A 316 11.71 8.35 -6.81
N PHE A 317 12.61 7.38 -6.95
CA PHE A 317 13.96 7.40 -6.39
C PHE A 317 14.95 7.20 -7.52
N TYR A 318 15.84 8.19 -7.74
CA TYR A 318 16.80 8.18 -8.82
C TYR A 318 18.22 8.34 -8.30
N LYS A 319 19.13 7.40 -8.63
CA LYS A 319 20.52 7.40 -8.12
C LYS A 319 20.62 7.46 -6.59
N CYS A 320 19.60 6.93 -5.91
CA CYS A 320 19.58 6.84 -4.46
C CYS A 320 20.34 5.60 -3.98
N ARG A 321 20.67 5.61 -2.69
CA ARG A 321 21.29 4.47 -2.03
C ARG A 321 20.51 4.09 -0.78
N MET A 322 20.27 2.80 -0.57
CA MET A 322 19.63 2.28 0.62
C MET A 322 20.56 1.23 1.22
N ASP A 323 21.06 1.47 2.43
CA ASP A 323 22.01 0.57 3.10
C ASP A 323 21.45 0.09 4.45
N GLY A 324 21.46 -1.22 4.65
CA GLY A 324 21.11 -1.82 5.94
C GLY A 324 21.57 -3.27 6.01
N TYR A 325 20.87 -4.05 6.84
CA TYR A 325 21.03 -5.50 6.94
C TYR A 325 19.66 -6.15 6.69
N GLN A 326 18.95 -6.55 7.73
CA GLN A 326 17.60 -7.10 7.61
C GLN A 326 16.58 -5.98 7.43
N ASP A 327 15.64 -6.14 6.48
CA ASP A 327 14.52 -5.23 6.22
C ASP A 327 14.93 -3.82 5.74
N THR A 328 15.97 -3.72 4.90
CA THR A 328 16.56 -2.42 4.49
C THR A 328 15.57 -1.46 3.81
N LEU A 329 14.92 -1.90 2.72
CA LEU A 329 13.94 -1.13 1.97
C LEU A 329 12.55 -1.71 2.17
N TYR A 330 11.73 -0.97 2.90
CA TYR A 330 10.32 -1.28 3.07
C TYR A 330 9.48 -0.56 2.00
N ALA A 331 9.39 -1.17 0.81
CA ALA A 331 8.51 -0.78 -0.28
C ALA A 331 7.05 -1.16 0.08
N ARG A 332 6.49 -0.43 1.04
CA ARG A 332 5.33 -0.85 1.82
C ARG A 332 4.06 -0.97 0.99
N THR A 333 3.65 0.10 0.31
CA THR A 333 2.40 0.13 -0.49
C THR A 333 2.41 1.27 -1.53
N MET A 334 1.37 1.39 -2.35
CA MET A 334 1.24 2.34 -3.48
C MET A 334 2.23 2.10 -4.64
N ARG A 335 2.20 2.98 -5.65
CA ARG A 335 3.08 2.91 -6.82
C ARG A 335 4.42 3.60 -6.56
N GLN A 336 5.50 2.92 -6.84
CA GLN A 336 6.86 3.38 -6.57
C GLN A 336 7.79 3.04 -7.74
N PHE A 337 8.72 3.93 -8.08
CA PHE A 337 9.71 3.69 -9.12
C PHE A 337 11.11 3.98 -8.59
N TYR A 338 11.99 3.00 -8.68
CA TYR A 338 13.40 3.10 -8.27
C TYR A 338 14.27 2.91 -9.51
N ARG A 339 15.16 3.86 -9.80
CA ARG A 339 16.01 3.79 -10.99
C ARG A 339 17.46 4.15 -10.68
N ASP A 340 18.37 3.33 -11.20
CA ASP A 340 19.82 3.49 -11.01
C ASP A 340 20.21 3.55 -9.51
N CYS A 341 19.44 2.89 -8.65
CA CYS A 341 19.65 2.87 -7.20
C CYS A 341 20.58 1.72 -6.79
N VAL A 342 21.23 1.87 -5.64
CA VAL A 342 21.98 0.78 -4.99
C VAL A 342 21.29 0.42 -3.68
N ILE A 343 20.91 -0.85 -3.51
CA ILE A 343 20.21 -1.34 -2.33
C ILE A 343 21.05 -2.47 -1.73
N SER A 344 21.44 -2.36 -0.46
CA SER A 344 22.30 -3.36 0.20
C SER A 344 21.70 -3.89 1.49
N GLY A 345 21.78 -5.20 1.71
CA GLY A 345 21.24 -5.84 2.91
C GLY A 345 21.48 -7.35 2.97
N THR A 346 20.81 -8.03 3.89
CA THR A 346 20.98 -9.47 4.17
C THR A 346 19.68 -10.25 4.00
N ILE A 347 18.78 -10.16 4.98
CA ILE A 347 17.50 -10.88 5.03
C ILE A 347 16.40 -9.92 4.60
N ASP A 348 15.54 -10.36 3.67
CA ASP A 348 14.33 -9.64 3.24
C ASP A 348 14.56 -8.16 2.94
N PHE A 349 15.73 -7.84 2.38
CA PHE A 349 16.19 -6.44 2.40
C PHE A 349 15.45 -5.54 1.40
N VAL A 350 14.61 -6.12 0.53
CA VAL A 350 13.54 -5.42 -0.19
C VAL A 350 12.22 -6.13 0.07
N PHE A 351 11.31 -5.50 0.81
CA PHE A 351 10.07 -6.15 1.25
C PHE A 351 8.88 -5.20 1.27
N GLY A 352 7.69 -5.76 1.38
CA GLY A 352 6.42 -5.03 1.39
C GLY A 352 5.47 -5.41 0.27
N ASP A 353 4.43 -4.60 0.09
CA ASP A 353 3.28 -4.87 -0.78
C ASP A 353 2.99 -3.68 -1.73
N ALA A 354 4.02 -2.94 -2.12
CA ALA A 354 3.92 -1.90 -3.14
C ALA A 354 3.68 -2.49 -4.55
N VAL A 355 3.19 -1.63 -5.45
CA VAL A 355 3.35 -1.78 -6.89
C VAL A 355 4.66 -1.10 -7.25
N ALA A 356 5.78 -1.81 -7.17
CA ALA A 356 7.10 -1.22 -7.31
C ALA A 356 7.87 -1.77 -8.50
N ASP A 357 8.48 -0.87 -9.27
CA ASP A 357 9.39 -1.19 -10.35
C ASP A 357 10.80 -0.69 -10.01
N LEU A 358 11.77 -1.59 -10.03
CA LEU A 358 13.17 -1.38 -9.68
C LEU A 358 14.02 -1.59 -10.93
N GLN A 359 14.27 -0.48 -11.63
CA GLN A 359 14.93 -0.44 -12.92
C GLN A 359 16.42 -0.15 -12.81
N ASN A 360 17.23 -1.03 -13.41
CA ASN A 360 18.67 -0.83 -13.50
C ASN A 360 19.33 -0.59 -12.12
N CYS A 361 18.77 -1.20 -11.08
CA CYS A 361 19.28 -1.12 -9.71
C CYS A 361 20.38 -2.17 -9.47
N THR A 362 21.29 -1.88 -8.55
CA THR A 362 22.26 -2.84 -8.03
C THR A 362 21.82 -3.31 -6.65
N PHE A 363 21.50 -4.59 -6.52
CA PHE A 363 21.21 -5.26 -5.25
C PHE A 363 22.48 -5.90 -4.72
N VAL A 364 22.98 -5.43 -3.57
CA VAL A 364 24.25 -5.86 -2.97
C VAL A 364 23.96 -6.71 -1.74
N VAL A 365 24.14 -8.01 -1.85
CA VAL A 365 23.96 -8.94 -0.73
C VAL A 365 25.18 -8.86 0.18
N ARG A 366 24.95 -8.52 1.45
CA ARG A 366 25.98 -8.34 2.47
C ARG A 366 26.18 -9.62 3.29
N LYS A 367 27.28 -9.67 4.05
CA LYS A 367 27.58 -10.80 4.93
C LYS A 367 26.57 -10.82 6.09
N PRO A 368 25.76 -11.88 6.26
CA PRO A 368 24.86 -12.02 7.39
C PRO A 368 25.61 -12.61 8.60
N LEU A 369 24.89 -12.93 9.68
CA LEU A 369 25.45 -13.77 10.75
C LEU A 369 25.67 -15.21 10.26
N THR A 370 26.55 -15.96 10.91
CA THR A 370 26.95 -17.32 10.48
C THR A 370 25.77 -18.26 10.24
N ASN A 371 24.71 -18.19 11.06
CA ASN A 371 23.54 -19.08 10.96
C ASN A 371 22.36 -18.49 10.18
N GLN A 372 22.60 -17.41 9.43
CA GLN A 372 21.58 -16.73 8.63
C GLN A 372 21.78 -16.99 7.14
N GLN A 373 20.68 -16.90 6.40
CA GLN A 373 20.65 -16.92 4.95
C GLN A 373 20.26 -15.54 4.44
N CYS A 374 20.64 -15.22 3.21
CA CYS A 374 20.30 -13.95 2.59
C CYS A 374 19.11 -14.11 1.65
N ILE A 375 18.21 -13.13 1.65
CA ILE A 375 17.03 -13.12 0.79
C ILE A 375 16.89 -11.72 0.22
N VAL A 376 16.92 -11.61 -1.11
CA VAL A 376 16.82 -10.30 -1.78
C VAL A 376 15.43 -9.70 -1.60
N THR A 377 14.37 -10.49 -1.82
CA THR A 377 13.00 -10.00 -1.73
C THR A 377 12.08 -10.82 -0.84
N ALA A 378 11.20 -10.13 -0.11
CA ALA A 378 10.11 -10.75 0.64
C ALA A 378 8.80 -10.00 0.37
N GLN A 379 8.14 -10.35 -0.73
CA GLN A 379 6.94 -9.65 -1.18
C GLN A 379 5.71 -10.11 -0.36
N GLY A 380 4.91 -9.14 0.06
CA GLY A 380 3.87 -9.28 1.06
C GLY A 380 2.43 -9.24 0.54
N ARG A 381 2.16 -9.60 -0.72
CA ARG A 381 0.80 -9.63 -1.26
C ARG A 381 0.00 -10.75 -0.61
N LYS A 382 -1.05 -10.37 0.09
CA LYS A 382 -1.89 -11.32 0.84
C LYS A 382 -3.21 -11.64 0.15
N GLU A 383 -3.69 -10.77 -0.73
CA GLU A 383 -4.95 -10.98 -1.44
C GLU A 383 -4.70 -11.10 -2.94
N VAL A 384 -5.36 -12.08 -3.59
CA VAL A 384 -5.20 -12.35 -5.03
C VAL A 384 -5.52 -11.12 -5.90
N ASN A 385 -6.45 -10.29 -5.42
CA ASN A 385 -7.00 -9.12 -6.09
C ASN A 385 -6.16 -7.85 -5.92
N GLN A 386 -5.13 -7.87 -5.08
CA GLN A 386 -4.20 -6.74 -4.99
C GLN A 386 -3.34 -6.64 -6.26
N PRO A 387 -3.20 -5.43 -6.85
CA PRO A 387 -2.37 -5.20 -8.03
C PRO A 387 -0.87 -5.16 -7.69
N SER A 388 -0.50 -5.26 -6.41
CA SER A 388 0.86 -5.15 -5.88
C SER A 388 1.81 -6.24 -6.39
N GLY A 389 3.10 -5.93 -6.36
CA GLY A 389 4.16 -6.78 -6.87
C GLY A 389 5.47 -6.02 -6.95
N LEU A 390 6.58 -6.74 -6.85
CA LEU A 390 7.91 -6.20 -7.11
C LEU A 390 8.36 -6.64 -8.50
N VAL A 391 8.73 -5.68 -9.34
CA VAL A 391 9.37 -5.94 -10.63
C VAL A 391 10.81 -5.48 -10.54
N ILE A 392 11.73 -6.42 -10.69
CA ILE A 392 13.17 -6.18 -10.72
C ILE A 392 13.59 -6.40 -12.16
N HIS A 393 13.97 -5.31 -12.83
CA HIS A 393 14.32 -5.38 -14.24
C HIS A 393 15.54 -4.57 -14.64
N GLY A 394 16.40 -5.19 -15.44
CA GLY A 394 17.75 -4.66 -15.66
C GLY A 394 18.60 -4.68 -14.39
N GLY A 395 19.80 -4.11 -14.47
CA GLY A 395 20.70 -4.01 -13.32
C GLY A 395 21.29 -5.35 -12.90
N SER A 396 21.62 -5.49 -11.61
CA SER A 396 22.46 -6.59 -11.13
C SER A 396 22.20 -6.98 -9.67
N ILE A 397 22.19 -8.28 -9.39
CA ILE A 397 22.24 -8.85 -8.04
C ILE A 397 23.65 -9.39 -7.81
N VAL A 398 24.36 -8.83 -6.85
CA VAL A 398 25.80 -9.08 -6.64
C VAL A 398 26.13 -9.27 -5.17
N SER A 399 27.28 -9.89 -4.90
CA SER A 399 27.82 -10.06 -3.56
C SER A 399 28.64 -8.84 -3.14
N ASP A 400 28.50 -8.40 -1.90
CA ASP A 400 29.46 -7.52 -1.26
C ASP A 400 30.84 -8.20 -1.15
N VAL A 401 31.91 -7.43 -1.26
CA VAL A 401 33.28 -7.96 -1.21
C VAL A 401 33.59 -8.73 0.08
N LYS A 402 32.96 -8.37 1.22
CA LYS A 402 33.13 -9.08 2.49
C LYS A 402 32.28 -10.34 2.58
N TYR A 403 31.22 -10.44 1.79
CA TYR A 403 30.34 -11.61 1.72
C TYR A 403 30.87 -12.65 0.73
N TYR A 404 31.51 -12.21 -0.36
CA TYR A 404 31.94 -13.08 -1.46
C TYR A 404 32.65 -14.37 -1.01
N PRO A 405 33.61 -14.35 -0.06
CA PRO A 405 34.27 -15.59 0.40
C PRO A 405 33.35 -16.59 1.11
N TYR A 406 32.20 -16.16 1.63
CA TYR A 406 31.26 -16.95 2.45
C TYR A 406 29.95 -17.26 1.72
N ARG A 407 29.81 -16.86 0.46
CA ARG A 407 28.53 -16.91 -0.28
C ARG A 407 27.96 -18.33 -0.47
N PHE A 408 28.81 -19.36 -0.36
CA PHE A 408 28.38 -20.75 -0.42
C PHE A 408 28.08 -21.37 0.95
N ASP A 409 28.55 -20.76 2.04
CA ASP A 409 28.23 -21.17 3.42
C ASP A 409 26.90 -20.52 3.86
N ASN A 410 26.82 -19.19 3.71
CA ASN A 410 25.63 -18.40 3.96
C ASN A 410 24.85 -18.27 2.65
N LYS A 411 23.99 -19.24 2.33
CA LYS A 411 23.21 -19.25 1.07
C LYS A 411 22.41 -17.96 0.86
N ALA A 412 22.32 -17.51 -0.40
CA ALA A 412 21.45 -16.41 -0.81
C ALA A 412 20.36 -16.85 -1.80
N TYR A 413 19.18 -16.25 -1.69
CA TYR A 413 17.99 -16.52 -2.50
C TYR A 413 17.44 -15.22 -3.10
N LEU A 414 16.78 -15.33 -4.25
CA LEU A 414 16.10 -14.21 -4.93
C LEU A 414 14.89 -13.74 -4.12
N ALA A 415 14.06 -14.69 -3.66
CA ALA A 415 12.86 -14.33 -2.91
C ALA A 415 12.43 -15.41 -1.93
N ARG A 416 11.62 -14.99 -0.96
CA ARG A 416 10.71 -15.86 -0.20
C ARG A 416 9.32 -15.22 -0.08
N PRO A 417 8.24 -16.02 -0.10
CA PRO A 417 6.88 -15.51 -0.09
C PRO A 417 6.40 -15.15 1.34
N TRP A 418 6.62 -13.91 1.78
CA TRP A 418 6.19 -13.45 3.11
C TRP A 418 4.68 -13.61 3.35
N LYS A 419 3.86 -13.44 2.30
CA LYS A 419 2.41 -13.68 2.33
C LYS A 419 1.96 -14.59 1.18
N ASN A 420 0.76 -15.15 1.30
CA ASN A 420 0.25 -16.27 0.49
C ASN A 420 0.18 -16.04 -1.02
N PHE A 421 0.11 -14.79 -1.47
CA PHE A 421 0.06 -14.45 -2.90
C PHE A 421 1.27 -13.63 -3.32
N SER A 422 2.39 -13.76 -2.62
CA SER A 422 3.66 -13.10 -2.95
C SER A 422 3.92 -13.04 -4.45
N ARG A 423 4.30 -11.87 -4.96
CA ARG A 423 4.54 -11.65 -6.39
C ARG A 423 5.79 -10.82 -6.64
N THR A 424 6.85 -11.49 -7.07
CA THR A 424 8.10 -10.86 -7.53
C THR A 424 8.44 -11.35 -8.94
N ILE A 425 8.84 -10.43 -9.81
CA ILE A 425 9.26 -10.71 -11.19
C ILE A 425 10.70 -10.25 -11.35
N PHE A 426 11.59 -11.14 -11.76
CA PHE A 426 12.97 -10.83 -12.16
C PHE A 426 13.10 -10.95 -13.67
N MET A 427 13.55 -9.91 -14.37
CA MET A 427 13.68 -9.95 -15.84
C MET A 427 14.83 -9.10 -16.37
N GLY A 428 15.65 -9.68 -17.26
CA GLY A 428 16.74 -8.94 -17.90
C GLY A 428 17.81 -8.40 -16.95
N SER A 429 17.95 -8.97 -15.75
CA SER A 429 18.94 -8.59 -14.74
C SER A 429 20.12 -9.56 -14.73
N TYR A 430 21.32 -9.07 -14.44
CA TYR A 430 22.46 -9.92 -14.12
C TYR A 430 22.30 -10.51 -12.71
N ILE A 431 22.50 -11.82 -12.56
CA ILE A 431 22.48 -12.51 -11.27
C ILE A 431 23.86 -13.14 -11.06
N GLY A 432 24.56 -12.70 -10.02
CA GLY A 432 25.87 -13.26 -9.66
C GLY A 432 25.79 -14.70 -9.15
N ASP A 433 26.94 -15.33 -8.97
CA ASP A 433 27.08 -16.73 -8.52
C ASP A 433 26.72 -16.96 -7.04
N LEU A 434 26.35 -15.89 -6.30
CA LEU A 434 25.92 -15.97 -4.90
C LEU A 434 24.52 -16.59 -4.72
N ILE A 435 23.66 -16.51 -5.73
CA ILE A 435 22.29 -17.02 -5.64
C ILE A 435 22.33 -18.54 -5.83
N THR A 436 21.78 -19.27 -4.87
CA THR A 436 21.69 -20.73 -4.94
C THR A 436 20.86 -21.19 -6.14
N PRO A 437 21.16 -22.36 -6.75
CA PRO A 437 20.38 -22.90 -7.87
C PRO A 437 18.88 -23.08 -7.59
N ASP A 438 18.48 -23.27 -6.33
CA ASP A 438 17.07 -23.33 -5.93
C ASP A 438 16.31 -22.04 -6.29
N GLY A 439 17.02 -20.91 -6.36
CA GLY A 439 16.50 -19.57 -6.66
C GLY A 439 15.66 -18.97 -5.53
N TYR A 440 14.73 -19.73 -4.97
CA TYR A 440 13.70 -19.28 -4.03
C TYR A 440 13.73 -20.09 -2.74
N MET A 441 13.37 -19.46 -1.62
CA MET A 441 13.27 -20.11 -0.32
C MET A 441 11.82 -20.23 0.11
N LEU A 442 11.44 -21.38 0.68
CA LEU A 442 10.13 -21.58 1.28
C LEU A 442 9.93 -20.65 2.48
N TRP A 443 8.68 -20.24 2.67
CA TRP A 443 8.24 -19.54 3.87
C TRP A 443 7.18 -20.38 4.58
N GLN A 444 7.29 -20.47 5.91
CA GLN A 444 6.34 -21.21 6.73
C GLN A 444 5.32 -20.23 7.29
N THR A 445 4.06 -20.40 6.90
CA THR A 445 2.92 -19.69 7.47
C THR A 445 2.26 -20.55 8.55
N LEU A 446 1.33 -19.96 9.31
CA LEU A 446 0.50 -20.70 10.27
C LEU A 446 -0.36 -21.78 9.59
N ASP A 447 -0.70 -21.59 8.31
CA ASP A 447 -1.53 -22.50 7.50
C ASP A 447 -0.69 -23.51 6.68
N GLY A 448 0.64 -23.56 6.88
CA GLY A 448 1.58 -24.42 6.16
C GLY A 448 2.59 -23.64 5.32
N PHE A 449 3.32 -24.33 4.44
CA PHE A 449 4.26 -23.65 3.53
C PHE A 449 3.49 -22.84 2.48
N SER A 450 3.78 -21.54 2.38
CA SER A 450 3.28 -20.72 1.28
C SER A 450 3.86 -21.21 -0.04
N ARG A 451 3.02 -21.30 -1.08
CA ARG A 451 3.42 -21.76 -2.41
C ARG A 451 4.32 -20.70 -3.06
N ILE A 452 5.41 -21.15 -3.69
CA ILE A 452 6.35 -20.32 -4.46
C ILE A 452 5.74 -19.96 -5.80
#